data_AF-A0A5C4L715-F1
#
_entry.id   AF-A0A5C4L715-F1
#
_cell.length_a   1.000
_cell.length_b   1.000
_cell.length_c   1.000
_cell.angle_alpha   90.00
_cell.angle_beta   90.00
_cell.angle_gamma   90.00
#
_symmetry.space_group_name_H-M   'P 1'
#
loop_
_entity.id
_entity.type
_entity.pdbx_description
1 polymer ?
#
loop_
_entity_poly.entity_id
_entity_poly.type
_entity_poly.pdbx_seq_one_letter_code
_entity_poly.pdbx_strand_id
1 'polypeptide(L)'
;MRTIALILAASIIVEPAVAQASKDEGVAIGPWKVEAVSQGQKFERCTMTRTTDDGVEVEFARDAQGLNLTMSSPKWKLGRGKSYPVELAAGSSVLQATVAATGNAVSLPVKDDRFLKSLRLADGLEVKGEGATIKVALDKSAAGLDRLEACYAKNGSATETNPFVAPSRKP
;
A
#
# COMPACT_ATOMS: atom_id res chain seq x y z
N MET A 1 26.76 72.59 -3.70
CA MET A 1 25.56 72.20 -4.47
C MET A 1 26.00 71.40 -5.69
N ARG A 2 25.45 70.18 -5.86
CA ARG A 2 25.31 69.32 -7.07
C ARG A 2 25.56 67.84 -6.76
N THR A 3 24.54 67.18 -6.19
CA THR A 3 23.77 66.04 -6.78
C THR A 3 24.57 64.82 -7.21
N ILE A 4 24.52 63.76 -6.39
CA ILE A 4 24.84 62.37 -6.75
C ILE A 4 23.52 61.66 -7.07
N ALA A 5 23.40 61.13 -8.28
CA ALA A 5 22.27 60.32 -8.71
C ALA A 5 22.46 58.85 -8.27
N LEU A 6 21.50 58.31 -7.53
CA LEU A 6 21.42 56.89 -7.16
C LEU A 6 20.44 56.20 -8.11
N ILE A 7 20.94 55.28 -8.93
CA ILE A 7 20.15 54.38 -9.76
C ILE A 7 19.90 53.12 -8.94
N LEU A 8 18.66 52.89 -8.50
CA LEU A 8 18.22 51.62 -7.91
C LEU A 8 17.89 50.63 -9.03
N ALA A 9 18.64 49.53 -9.11
CA ALA A 9 18.28 48.35 -9.90
C ALA A 9 17.43 47.41 -9.03
N ALA A 10 16.15 47.23 -9.39
CA ALA A 10 15.26 46.27 -8.74
C ALA A 10 15.33 44.93 -9.49
N SER A 11 16.03 43.95 -8.93
CA SER A 11 16.05 42.56 -9.40
C SER A 11 14.88 41.80 -8.79
N ILE A 12 13.85 41.52 -9.59
CA ILE A 12 12.72 40.68 -9.20
C ILE A 12 13.17 39.22 -9.30
N ILE A 13 13.43 38.57 -8.16
CA ILE A 13 13.68 37.13 -8.10
C ILE A 13 12.32 36.45 -8.08
N VAL A 14 11.94 35.81 -9.19
CA VAL A 14 10.77 34.93 -9.26
C VAL A 14 11.23 33.58 -8.73
N GLU A 15 10.87 33.26 -7.49
CA GLU A 15 11.08 31.91 -6.95
C GLU A 15 10.07 30.95 -7.59
N PRO A 16 10.49 29.84 -8.21
CA PRO A 16 9.56 28.81 -8.64
C PRO A 16 8.99 28.15 -7.38
N ALA A 17 7.69 28.33 -7.17
CA ALA A 17 6.95 27.58 -6.15
C ALA A 17 7.06 26.08 -6.46
N VAL A 18 7.95 25.39 -5.75
CA VAL A 18 8.00 23.93 -5.75
C VAL A 18 6.74 23.48 -5.03
N ALA A 19 5.75 23.02 -5.79
CA ALA A 19 4.57 22.36 -5.24
C ALA A 19 5.03 21.17 -4.41
N GLN A 20 4.99 21.31 -3.07
CA GLN A 20 5.18 20.20 -2.16
C GLN A 20 4.03 19.24 -2.41
N ALA A 21 4.30 18.13 -3.11
CA ALA A 21 3.40 17.00 -3.19
C ALA A 21 3.01 16.64 -1.76
N SER A 22 1.73 16.78 -1.44
CA SER A 22 1.17 16.46 -0.14
C SER A 22 1.57 15.05 0.24
N LYS A 23 2.44 14.90 1.26
CA LYS A 23 2.65 13.63 1.94
C LYS A 23 1.30 13.26 2.55
N ASP A 24 0.58 12.34 1.92
CA ASP A 24 -0.63 11.76 2.50
C ASP A 24 -0.14 10.96 3.73
N GLU A 25 -0.22 11.58 4.91
CA GLU A 25 0.18 10.94 6.17
C GLU A 25 -0.70 9.70 6.38
N GLY A 26 -0.07 8.53 6.47
CA GLY A 26 -0.76 7.25 6.60
C GLY A 26 -1.76 7.25 7.76
N VAL A 27 -2.93 6.66 7.54
CA VAL A 27 -4.01 6.57 8.53
C VAL A 27 -3.84 5.31 9.38
N ALA A 28 -3.73 5.47 10.69
CA ALA A 28 -3.69 4.36 11.63
C ALA A 28 -5.11 3.85 11.94
N ILE A 29 -5.32 2.53 11.84
CA ILE A 29 -6.55 1.81 12.20
C ILE A 29 -6.17 0.66 13.14
N GLY A 30 -6.16 0.94 14.45
CA GLY A 30 -5.61 -0.01 15.42
C GLY A 30 -4.12 -0.27 15.16
N PRO A 31 -3.66 -1.53 15.06
CA PRO A 31 -2.25 -1.84 14.77
C PRO A 31 -1.89 -1.69 13.28
N TRP A 32 -2.87 -1.37 12.43
CA TRP A 32 -2.67 -1.28 10.99
C TRP A 32 -2.40 0.16 10.55
N LYS A 33 -1.43 0.34 9.66
CA LYS A 33 -1.18 1.62 8.98
C LYS A 33 -1.63 1.51 7.52
N VAL A 34 -2.51 2.40 7.08
CA VAL A 34 -3.00 2.46 5.70
C VAL A 34 -2.47 3.71 5.00
N GLU A 35 -1.84 3.57 3.83
CA GLU A 35 -1.27 4.69 3.08
C GLU A 35 -1.39 4.51 1.57
N ALA A 36 -1.41 5.64 0.84
CA ALA A 36 -1.31 5.64 -0.61
C ALA A 36 0.16 5.63 -1.02
N VAL A 37 0.48 4.79 -2.00
CA VAL A 37 1.82 4.68 -2.58
C VAL A 37 1.77 5.22 -4.01
N SER A 38 2.64 6.20 -4.28
CA SER A 38 2.77 6.85 -5.58
C SER A 38 4.21 6.75 -6.07
N GLN A 39 4.38 6.51 -7.36
CA GLN A 39 5.66 6.60 -8.05
C GLN A 39 5.71 7.93 -8.81
N GLY A 40 6.48 8.88 -8.27
CA GLY A 40 6.45 10.26 -8.76
C GLY A 40 5.07 10.89 -8.55
N GLN A 41 4.46 11.38 -9.63
CA GLN A 41 3.11 11.98 -9.60
C GLN A 41 2.00 10.95 -9.87
N LYS A 42 2.35 9.68 -10.11
CA LYS A 42 1.40 8.63 -10.46
C LYS A 42 1.05 7.79 -9.24
N PHE A 43 -0.23 7.75 -8.91
CA PHE A 43 -0.75 6.79 -7.94
C PHE A 43 -0.54 5.35 -8.44
N GLU A 44 0.00 4.48 -7.59
CA GLU A 44 0.21 3.07 -7.91
C GLU A 44 -0.79 2.16 -7.19
N ARG A 45 -0.82 2.27 -5.86
CA ARG A 45 -1.54 1.33 -4.99
C ARG A 45 -1.80 1.95 -3.62
N CYS A 46 -2.71 1.36 -2.86
CA CYS A 46 -2.74 1.60 -1.41
C CYS A 46 -2.20 0.37 -0.69
N THR A 47 -1.60 0.58 0.48
CA THR A 47 -1.08 -0.48 1.33
C THR A 47 -1.67 -0.38 2.73
N MET A 48 -1.82 -1.53 3.37
CA MET A 48 -2.22 -1.71 4.76
C MET A 48 -1.19 -2.61 5.41
N THR A 49 -0.42 -2.05 6.34
CA THR A 49 0.78 -2.70 6.88
C THR A 49 0.68 -2.89 8.39
N ARG A 50 1.34 -3.94 8.87
CA ARG A 50 1.67 -4.12 10.30
C ARG A 50 2.90 -4.99 10.46
N THR A 51 3.47 -5.01 11.65
CA THR A 51 4.55 -5.94 12.01
C THR A 51 4.07 -6.89 13.12
N THR A 52 4.36 -8.19 12.98
CA THR A 52 4.09 -9.18 14.02
C THR A 52 5.14 -9.11 15.13
N ASP A 53 4.85 -9.70 16.29
CA ASP A 53 5.79 -9.78 17.42
C ASP A 53 7.11 -10.50 17.05
N ASP A 54 7.06 -11.43 16.09
CA ASP A 54 8.23 -12.14 15.58
C ASP A 54 9.10 -11.32 14.62
N GLY A 55 8.67 -10.10 14.28
CA GLY A 55 9.34 -9.19 13.34
C GLY A 55 9.09 -9.56 11.89
N VAL A 56 7.91 -10.09 11.57
CA VAL A 56 7.44 -10.26 10.19
C VAL A 56 6.58 -9.06 9.83
N GLU A 57 6.97 -8.32 8.79
CA GLU A 57 6.15 -7.28 8.21
C GLU A 57 5.10 -7.92 7.29
N VAL A 58 3.85 -7.53 7.48
CA VAL A 58 2.69 -8.02 6.73
C VAL A 58 2.08 -6.82 6.03
N GLU A 59 1.97 -6.91 4.71
CA GLU A 59 1.39 -5.89 3.84
C GLU A 59 0.25 -6.50 3.04
N PHE A 60 -0.94 -5.91 3.16
CA PHE A 60 -2.00 -6.04 2.18
C PHE A 60 -1.95 -4.85 1.22
N ALA A 61 -1.79 -5.09 -0.07
CA ALA A 61 -1.75 -4.06 -1.09
C ALA A 61 -2.98 -4.18 -2.00
N ARG A 62 -3.59 -3.04 -2.31
CA ARG A 62 -4.70 -2.92 -3.26
C ARG A 62 -4.26 -2.08 -4.45
N ASP A 63 -4.24 -2.69 -5.63
CA ASP A 63 -3.86 -2.07 -6.89
C ASP A 63 -4.85 -2.41 -8.02
N ALA A 64 -4.56 -2.13 -9.29
CA ALA A 64 -5.47 -2.47 -10.39
C ALA A 64 -5.72 -3.98 -10.57
N GLN A 65 -4.83 -4.84 -10.08
CA GLN A 65 -4.85 -6.30 -10.27
C GLN A 65 -5.63 -7.02 -9.16
N GLY A 66 -5.84 -6.37 -8.02
CA GLY A 66 -6.62 -6.92 -6.91
C GLY A 66 -5.98 -6.65 -5.55
N LEU A 67 -6.24 -7.55 -4.61
CA LEU A 67 -5.58 -7.59 -3.31
C LEU A 67 -4.37 -8.53 -3.40
N ASN A 68 -3.23 -8.08 -2.91
CA ASN A 68 -2.02 -8.88 -2.79
C ASN A 68 -1.54 -8.90 -1.33
N LEU A 69 -1.23 -10.09 -0.81
CA LEU A 69 -0.57 -10.27 0.47
C LEU A 69 0.94 -10.36 0.23
N THR A 70 1.71 -9.54 0.93
CA THR A 70 3.18 -9.64 1.02
C THR A 70 3.58 -9.82 2.47
N MET A 71 4.53 -10.72 2.71
CA MET A 71 5.15 -10.90 4.01
C MET A 71 6.66 -10.81 3.86
N SER A 72 7.34 -10.13 4.78
CA SER A 72 8.79 -9.98 4.72
C SER A 72 9.43 -10.04 6.10
N SER A 73 10.65 -10.57 6.16
CA SER A 73 11.46 -10.54 7.36
C SER A 73 12.95 -10.47 7.02
N PRO A 74 13.74 -9.62 7.69
CA PRO A 74 15.20 -9.59 7.51
C PRO A 74 15.87 -10.90 7.92
N LYS A 75 15.18 -11.75 8.70
CA LYS A 75 15.69 -13.05 9.15
C LYS A 75 15.57 -14.13 8.06
N TRP A 76 14.79 -13.91 7.02
CA TRP A 76 14.51 -14.92 6.00
C TRP A 76 15.62 -15.01 4.96
N LYS A 77 15.92 -16.24 4.55
CA LYS A 77 16.88 -16.58 3.49
C LYS A 77 16.15 -17.36 2.39
N LEU A 78 15.25 -16.68 1.68
CA LEU A 78 14.45 -17.32 0.63
C LEU A 78 15.26 -17.42 -0.66
N GLY A 79 15.03 -18.49 -1.42
CA GLY A 79 15.59 -18.62 -2.76
C GLY A 79 14.97 -17.56 -3.67
N ARG A 80 15.78 -16.70 -4.28
CA ARG A 80 15.29 -15.69 -5.24
C ARG A 80 14.63 -16.40 -6.43
N GLY A 81 13.43 -15.95 -6.81
CA GLY A 81 12.67 -16.54 -7.92
C GLY A 81 12.14 -17.94 -7.63
N LYS A 82 12.21 -18.40 -6.37
CA LYS A 82 11.55 -19.63 -5.93
C LYS A 82 10.11 -19.36 -5.54
N SER A 83 9.37 -20.44 -5.49
CA SER A 83 7.99 -20.46 -5.06
C SER A 83 7.83 -21.50 -3.96
N TYR A 84 7.04 -21.19 -2.94
CA TYR A 84 6.83 -22.05 -1.78
C TYR A 84 5.35 -22.38 -1.62
N PRO A 85 4.98 -23.66 -1.46
CA PRO A 85 3.60 -24.01 -1.13
C PRO A 85 3.28 -23.52 0.28
N VAL A 86 2.07 -22.99 0.44
CA VAL A 86 1.56 -22.51 1.72
C VAL A 86 0.08 -22.85 1.87
N GLU A 87 -0.34 -22.99 3.11
CA GLU A 87 -1.74 -22.98 3.51
C GLU A 87 -2.02 -21.68 4.26
N LEU A 88 -2.96 -20.88 3.77
CA LEU A 88 -3.49 -19.73 4.49
C LEU A 88 -4.79 -20.14 5.18
N ALA A 89 -4.93 -19.83 6.47
CA ALA A 89 -6.16 -20.06 7.22
C ALA A 89 -6.65 -18.77 7.87
N ALA A 90 -7.90 -18.40 7.62
CA ALA A 90 -8.58 -17.26 8.24
C ALA A 90 -9.96 -17.74 8.75
N GLY A 91 -10.09 -17.87 10.07
CA GLY A 91 -11.26 -18.51 10.68
C GLY A 91 -11.43 -19.95 10.20
N SER A 92 -12.62 -20.29 9.68
CA SER A 92 -12.91 -21.62 9.13
C SER A 92 -12.53 -21.77 7.64
N SER A 93 -12.00 -20.72 7.00
CA SER A 93 -11.64 -20.75 5.58
C SER A 93 -10.16 -21.04 5.40
N VAL A 94 -9.87 -21.97 4.49
CA VAL A 94 -8.51 -22.38 4.16
C VAL A 94 -8.28 -22.19 2.67
N LEU A 95 -7.10 -21.65 2.32
CA LEU A 95 -6.65 -21.43 0.95
C LEU A 95 -5.27 -22.09 0.77
N GLN A 96 -5.20 -23.11 -0.08
CA GLN A 96 -3.94 -23.67 -0.54
C GLN A 96 -3.40 -22.80 -1.67
N ALA A 97 -2.15 -22.36 -1.55
CA ALA A 97 -1.56 -21.43 -2.50
C ALA A 97 -0.05 -21.65 -2.64
N THR A 98 0.53 -20.94 -3.59
CA THR A 98 1.97 -20.88 -3.80
C THR A 98 2.40 -19.42 -3.74
N VAL A 99 3.31 -19.09 -2.84
CA VAL A 99 3.86 -17.73 -2.73
C VAL A 99 5.15 -17.60 -3.54
N ALA A 100 5.33 -16.48 -4.22
CA ALA A 100 6.54 -16.16 -4.96
C ALA A 100 7.55 -15.42 -4.06
N ALA A 101 8.83 -15.78 -4.11
CA ALA A 101 9.86 -15.23 -3.23
C ALA A 101 10.82 -14.25 -3.92
N THR A 102 11.08 -13.12 -3.27
CA THR A 102 11.99 -12.06 -3.71
C THR A 102 13.13 -11.83 -2.70
N GLY A 103 13.77 -12.91 -2.26
CA GLY A 103 14.93 -12.88 -1.37
C GLY A 103 14.57 -12.86 0.12
N ASN A 104 13.94 -11.79 0.61
CA ASN A 104 13.49 -11.66 2.01
C ASN A 104 11.98 -11.46 2.16
N ALA A 105 11.24 -11.51 1.06
CA ALA A 105 9.79 -11.37 1.03
C ALA A 105 9.15 -12.51 0.22
N VAL A 106 7.90 -12.80 0.56
CA VAL A 106 6.99 -13.63 -0.23
C VAL A 106 5.73 -12.85 -0.56
N SER A 107 5.15 -13.10 -1.74
CA SER A 107 3.92 -12.44 -2.19
C SER A 107 2.93 -13.41 -2.82
N LEU A 108 1.63 -13.15 -2.62
CA LEU A 108 0.51 -13.92 -3.15
C LEU A 108 -0.68 -13.01 -3.48
N PRO A 109 -1.19 -13.02 -4.73
CA PRO A 109 -2.49 -12.45 -5.05
C PRO A 109 -3.62 -13.23 -4.36
N VAL A 110 -4.45 -12.54 -3.59
CA VAL A 110 -5.58 -13.16 -2.87
C VAL A 110 -6.86 -12.94 -3.68
N LYS A 111 -7.24 -13.95 -4.49
CA LYS A 111 -8.36 -13.87 -5.44
C LYS A 111 -9.60 -14.67 -5.01
N ASP A 112 -9.49 -15.50 -3.98
CA ASP A 112 -10.60 -16.33 -3.53
C ASP A 112 -11.59 -15.51 -2.70
N ASP A 113 -12.79 -15.27 -3.23
CA ASP A 113 -13.81 -14.42 -2.60
C ASP A 113 -14.27 -14.95 -1.24
N ARG A 114 -14.31 -16.27 -1.06
CA ARG A 114 -14.71 -16.90 0.21
C ARG A 114 -13.65 -16.63 1.27
N PHE A 115 -12.39 -16.78 0.90
CA PHE A 115 -11.26 -16.48 1.75
C PHE A 115 -11.21 -14.98 2.09
N LEU A 116 -11.42 -14.08 1.12
CA LEU A 116 -11.46 -12.63 1.34
C LEU A 116 -12.58 -12.21 2.30
N LYS A 117 -13.77 -12.84 2.21
CA LYS A 117 -14.85 -12.61 3.17
C LYS A 117 -14.45 -13.08 4.57
N SER A 118 -13.81 -14.24 4.66
CA SER A 118 -13.37 -14.82 5.94
C SER A 118 -12.25 -14.00 6.56
N LEU A 119 -11.32 -13.47 5.76
CA LEU A 119 -10.25 -12.59 6.19
C LEU A 119 -10.79 -11.33 6.89
N ARG A 120 -11.90 -10.77 6.41
CA ARG A 120 -12.57 -9.61 7.04
C ARG A 120 -13.26 -9.93 8.37
N LEU A 121 -13.54 -11.20 8.64
CA LEU A 121 -14.33 -11.63 9.81
C LEU A 121 -13.49 -12.35 10.87
N ALA A 122 -12.32 -12.87 10.49
CA ALA A 122 -11.46 -13.63 11.37
C ALA A 122 -10.66 -12.74 12.33
N ASP A 123 -10.35 -13.29 13.51
CA ASP A 123 -9.44 -12.65 14.48
C ASP A 123 -7.96 -12.89 14.17
N GLY A 124 -7.67 -13.81 13.26
CA GLY A 124 -6.30 -14.18 12.87
C GLY A 124 -6.20 -14.79 11.48
N LEU A 125 -5.05 -14.57 10.87
CA LEU A 125 -4.55 -15.23 9.67
C LEU A 125 -3.34 -16.08 10.06
N GLU A 126 -3.42 -17.37 9.79
CA GLU A 126 -2.27 -18.27 9.85
C GLU A 126 -1.73 -18.50 8.44
N VAL A 127 -0.42 -18.36 8.26
CA VAL A 127 0.29 -18.73 7.03
C VAL A 127 1.22 -19.87 7.35
N LYS A 128 0.86 -21.08 6.94
CA LYS A 128 1.59 -22.31 7.21
C LYS A 128 2.46 -22.64 6.00
N GLY A 129 3.77 -22.54 6.17
CA GLY A 129 4.74 -23.13 5.25
C GLY A 129 5.23 -24.49 5.76
N GLU A 130 6.08 -25.15 4.98
CA GLU A 130 6.62 -26.47 5.35
C GLU A 130 7.40 -26.48 6.67
N GLY A 131 8.09 -25.38 7.00
CA GLY A 131 8.97 -25.30 8.16
C GLY A 131 8.41 -24.51 9.36
N ALA A 132 7.35 -23.72 9.16
CA ALA A 132 6.84 -22.83 10.21
C ALA A 132 5.42 -22.33 9.91
N THR A 133 4.71 -21.95 10.97
CA THR A 133 3.44 -21.23 10.89
C THR A 133 3.65 -19.80 11.38
N ILE A 134 3.33 -18.83 10.52
CA ILE A 134 3.32 -17.42 10.89
C ILE A 134 1.91 -17.04 11.29
N LYS A 135 1.76 -16.42 12.46
CA LYS A 135 0.47 -15.95 12.97
C LYS A 135 0.35 -14.45 12.85
N VAL A 136 -0.74 -14.00 12.26
CA VAL A 136 -1.06 -12.60 12.04
C VAL A 136 -2.40 -12.34 12.70
N ALA A 137 -2.42 -11.69 13.85
CA ALA A 137 -3.66 -11.14 14.41
C ALA A 137 -4.36 -10.22 13.38
N LEU A 138 -5.68 -10.23 13.37
CA LEU A 138 -6.50 -9.47 12.43
C LEU A 138 -7.39 -8.48 13.17
N ASP A 139 -6.99 -8.09 14.38
CA ASP A 139 -7.68 -7.08 15.17
C ASP A 139 -7.75 -5.77 14.38
N LYS A 140 -8.98 -5.23 14.28
CA LYS A 140 -9.33 -4.06 13.45
C LYS A 140 -9.03 -4.19 11.95
N SER A 141 -8.67 -5.37 11.46
CA SER A 141 -8.32 -5.57 10.05
C SER A 141 -9.50 -5.33 9.11
N ALA A 142 -10.75 -5.63 9.52
CA ALA A 142 -11.94 -5.35 8.72
C ALA A 142 -12.02 -3.86 8.34
N ALA A 143 -11.92 -2.98 9.35
CA ALA A 143 -11.91 -1.53 9.15
C ALA A 143 -10.67 -1.07 8.37
N GLY A 144 -9.52 -1.72 8.57
CA GLY A 144 -8.32 -1.45 7.79
C GLY A 144 -8.48 -1.81 6.31
N LEU A 145 -9.08 -2.96 6.00
CA LEU A 145 -9.35 -3.42 4.63
C LEU A 145 -10.39 -2.53 3.95
N ASP A 146 -11.42 -2.08 4.68
CA ASP A 146 -12.38 -1.11 4.15
C ASP A 146 -11.71 0.24 3.88
N ARG A 147 -10.81 0.68 4.77
CA ARG A 147 -10.01 1.90 4.57
C ARG A 147 -9.06 1.75 3.39
N LEU A 148 -8.48 0.58 3.17
CA LEU A 148 -7.62 0.25 2.04
C LEU A 148 -8.39 0.35 0.72
N GLU A 149 -9.59 -0.21 0.63
CA GLU A 149 -10.45 -0.10 -0.55
C GLU A 149 -10.88 1.37 -0.78
N ALA A 150 -11.26 2.09 0.27
CA ALA A 150 -11.61 3.50 0.17
C ALA A 150 -10.43 4.38 -0.29
N CYS A 151 -9.21 4.08 0.18
CA CYS A 151 -7.98 4.70 -0.28
C CYS A 151 -7.79 4.48 -1.77
N TYR A 152 -7.94 3.25 -2.25
CA TYR A 152 -7.79 2.92 -3.65
C TYR A 152 -8.87 3.58 -4.51
N ALA A 153 -10.13 3.60 -4.08
CA ALA A 153 -11.22 4.27 -4.80
C ALA A 153 -11.01 5.79 -4.91
N LYS A 154 -10.54 6.43 -3.84
CA LYS A 154 -10.23 7.87 -3.79
C LYS A 154 -9.09 8.24 -4.74
N ASN A 155 -8.01 7.47 -4.74
CA ASN A 155 -6.79 7.82 -5.46
C ASN A 155 -6.74 7.23 -6.88
N GLY A 156 -7.35 6.05 -7.10
CA GLY A 156 -7.43 5.41 -8.41
C GLY A 156 -8.35 6.12 -9.40
N SER A 157 -9.25 6.97 -8.90
CA SER A 157 -10.09 7.87 -9.71
C SER A 157 -9.47 9.25 -9.94
N ALA A 158 -8.37 9.57 -9.26
CA ALA A 158 -7.54 10.74 -9.55
C ALA A 158 -6.65 10.47 -10.79
N THR A 159 -7.28 10.01 -11.88
CA THR A 159 -6.65 9.89 -13.18
C THR A 159 -6.41 11.28 -13.74
N GLU A 160 -5.24 11.47 -14.36
CA GLU A 160 -4.82 12.63 -15.15
C GLU A 160 -6.01 13.41 -15.75
N THR A 161 -6.41 14.51 -15.09
CA THR A 161 -7.32 15.47 -15.69
C THR A 161 -6.52 16.21 -16.75
N ASN A 162 -6.71 15.84 -18.02
CA ASN A 162 -6.24 16.65 -19.13
C ASN A 162 -7.00 18.00 -19.07
N PRO A 163 -6.34 19.12 -18.72
CA PRO A 163 -7.03 20.40 -18.53
C PRO A 163 -7.58 20.97 -19.84
N PHE A 164 -7.22 20.38 -20.98
CA PHE A 164 -7.67 20.77 -22.31
C PHE A 164 -8.79 19.86 -22.86
N VAL A 165 -9.25 18.86 -22.09
CA VAL A 165 -10.36 17.97 -22.49
C VAL A 165 -11.44 17.99 -21.42
N ALA A 166 -12.68 18.30 -21.82
CA ALA A 166 -13.81 18.35 -20.90
C ALA A 166 -14.06 16.95 -20.28
N PRO A 167 -14.35 16.86 -18.97
CA PRO A 167 -14.67 15.59 -18.32
C PRO A 167 -15.87 14.93 -19.01
N SER A 168 -15.76 13.64 -19.33
CA SER A 168 -16.87 12.88 -19.90
C SER A 168 -18.00 12.78 -18.88
N ARG A 169 -19.08 13.55 -19.08
CA ARG A 169 -20.32 13.38 -18.31
C ARG A 169 -20.93 12.04 -18.72
N LYS A 170 -20.95 11.06 -17.82
CA LYS A 170 -21.79 9.87 -18.02
C LYS A 170 -23.27 10.26 -17.92
N PRO A 171 -24.15 9.66 -18.74
CA PRO A 171 -25.59 9.92 -18.74
C PRO A 171 -26.26 9.46 -17.45
#